data_AF-A0A497QZE6-F1
#
_entry.id   AF-A0A497QZE6-F1
#
_cell.length_a   1.000
_cell.length_b   1.000
_cell.length_c   1.000
_cell.angle_alpha   90.00
_cell.angle_beta   90.00
_cell.angle_gamma   90.00
#
_symmetry.space_group_name_H-M   'P 1'
#
loop_
_entity.id
_entity.type
_entity.pdbx_description
1 polymer ?
#
loop_
_entity_poly.entity_id
_entity_poly.type
_entity_poly.pdbx_seq_one_letter_code
_entity_poly.pdbx_strand_id
1 'polypeptide(L)'
;MTKIKQLKHNGILVVRYEPKGLSITIKGKPHKLTPKQEEMALAWVRKLSTPYVEDPVFCKNFFEDFSKELGIEGLTDEDIDFSEVVDYVERERQKTEAMSKEEKKAAREARKKKREELKAHYGTAILDGQEVEISNWTAEPSSIFMGRGEHPLRGRWKEGPTEKDITLNLSPDAPVPEGDWKEIVWNPDCLWVAKWEDKLTGKTKYVWLSDSTPIKQNREIEKYDKARKVGDNLKKIRKAILEGIKSPDKRTRKVAAACYIIDKINMRVGDEKDEDEADTVGATTLRPEHIKIDGNKVTFHFLGKDSVEWHKEAVFPDEVIAVLRELIEEAKQSPDDKPQIFSDVGSRHVNA
;
A
#
# COMPACT_ATOMS: atom_id res chain seq x y z
N MET A 1 22.22 12.45 -7.54
CA MET A 1 22.20 11.25 -6.69
C MET A 1 23.43 10.43 -7.03
N THR A 2 24.11 9.88 -6.02
CA THR A 2 25.25 8.98 -6.28
C THR A 2 24.72 7.69 -6.88
N LYS A 3 25.20 7.36 -8.08
CA LYS A 3 24.91 6.08 -8.75
C LYS A 3 25.65 4.95 -8.05
N ILE A 4 24.99 3.82 -7.89
CA ILE A 4 25.64 2.59 -7.41
C ILE A 4 26.42 1.97 -8.58
N LYS A 5 27.55 1.34 -8.28
CA LYS A 5 28.44 0.72 -9.29
C LYS A 5 28.22 -0.77 -9.39
N GLN A 6 27.78 -1.40 -8.31
CA GLN A 6 27.63 -2.84 -8.20
C GLN A 6 26.44 -3.20 -7.29
N LEU A 7 25.66 -4.21 -7.70
CA LEU A 7 24.62 -4.81 -6.89
C LEU A 7 24.55 -6.31 -7.20
N LYS A 8 24.90 -7.15 -6.22
CA LYS A 8 24.83 -8.62 -6.32
C LYS A 8 23.94 -9.16 -5.23
N HIS A 9 23.04 -10.08 -5.55
CA HIS A 9 22.16 -10.74 -4.58
C HIS A 9 21.63 -12.06 -5.16
N ASN A 10 21.05 -12.93 -4.31
CA ASN A 10 20.55 -14.24 -4.70
C ASN A 10 19.05 -14.23 -5.09
N GLY A 11 18.57 -13.15 -5.72
CA GLY A 11 17.15 -12.97 -6.00
C GLY A 11 16.32 -12.72 -4.73
N ILE A 12 15.06 -13.15 -4.73
CA ILE A 12 14.13 -13.10 -3.59
C ILE A 12 13.41 -14.44 -3.43
N LEU A 13 12.93 -14.74 -2.22
CA LEU A 13 12.15 -15.96 -1.97
C LEU A 13 10.72 -15.80 -2.49
N VAL A 14 10.33 -16.64 -3.45
CA VAL A 14 8.94 -16.82 -3.87
C VAL A 14 8.33 -18.01 -3.14
N VAL A 15 7.40 -17.74 -2.21
CA VAL A 15 6.75 -18.79 -1.42
C VAL A 15 5.66 -19.46 -2.25
N ARG A 16 5.75 -20.78 -2.42
CA ARG A 16 4.74 -21.57 -3.13
C ARG A 16 3.80 -22.24 -2.13
N TYR A 17 2.51 -22.21 -2.42
CA TYR A 17 1.52 -22.93 -1.65
C TYR A 17 1.72 -24.46 -1.79
N GLU A 18 1.63 -25.17 -0.69
CA GLU A 18 1.71 -26.64 -0.65
C GLU A 18 0.32 -27.24 -0.45
N PRO A 19 -0.26 -27.91 -1.47
CA PRO A 19 -1.59 -28.49 -1.39
C PRO A 19 -1.72 -29.55 -0.29
N LYS A 20 -2.90 -29.57 0.33
CA LYS A 20 -3.33 -30.48 1.39
C LYS A 20 -4.34 -31.51 0.87
N GLY A 21 -4.85 -31.31 -0.34
CA GLY A 21 -5.80 -32.20 -0.99
C GLY A 21 -7.18 -32.09 -0.36
N LEU A 22 -7.64 -30.89 -0.09
CA LEU A 22 -8.97 -30.62 0.46
C LEU A 22 -10.03 -30.62 -0.63
N SER A 23 -11.28 -30.76 -0.22
CA SER A 23 -12.46 -30.63 -1.09
C SER A 23 -13.45 -29.65 -0.47
N ILE A 24 -14.40 -29.19 -1.29
CA ILE A 24 -15.60 -28.45 -0.86
C ILE A 24 -16.82 -29.13 -1.46
N THR A 25 -18.01 -28.78 -0.98
CA THR A 25 -19.26 -29.20 -1.61
C THR A 25 -19.94 -27.99 -2.23
N ILE A 26 -20.22 -28.05 -3.53
CA ILE A 26 -20.89 -26.96 -4.27
C ILE A 26 -22.28 -27.45 -4.64
N LYS A 27 -23.33 -26.78 -4.16
CA LYS A 27 -24.74 -27.15 -4.43
C LYS A 27 -25.02 -28.64 -4.18
N GLY A 28 -24.47 -29.17 -3.08
CA GLY A 28 -24.60 -30.57 -2.66
C GLY A 28 -23.70 -31.58 -3.40
N LYS A 29 -22.83 -31.13 -4.32
CA LYS A 29 -21.90 -32.01 -5.06
C LYS A 29 -20.45 -31.81 -4.58
N PRO A 30 -19.73 -32.89 -4.22
CA PRO A 30 -18.32 -32.79 -3.88
C PRO A 30 -17.47 -32.27 -5.05
N HIS A 31 -16.55 -31.37 -4.75
CA HIS A 31 -15.61 -30.78 -5.69
C HIS A 31 -14.19 -30.82 -5.13
N LYS A 32 -13.29 -31.52 -5.83
CA LYS A 32 -11.88 -31.60 -5.44
C LYS A 32 -11.16 -30.30 -5.83
N LEU A 33 -10.57 -29.63 -4.86
CA LEU A 33 -9.91 -28.35 -5.08
C LEU A 33 -8.58 -28.53 -5.83
N THR A 34 -8.31 -27.64 -6.79
CA THR A 34 -6.96 -27.43 -7.32
C THR A 34 -6.08 -26.71 -6.28
N PRO A 35 -4.75 -26.70 -6.41
CA PRO A 35 -3.86 -25.96 -5.51
C PRO A 35 -4.28 -24.50 -5.26
N LYS A 36 -4.65 -23.78 -6.32
CA LYS A 36 -5.07 -22.38 -6.23
C LYS A 36 -6.43 -22.22 -5.57
N GLN A 37 -7.42 -23.05 -5.96
CA GLN A 37 -8.74 -23.05 -5.33
C GLN A 37 -8.64 -23.37 -3.82
N GLU A 38 -7.76 -24.30 -3.45
CA GLU A 38 -7.52 -24.66 -2.06
C GLU A 38 -6.87 -23.53 -1.25
N GLU A 39 -5.89 -22.82 -1.84
CA GLU A 39 -5.29 -21.64 -1.23
C GLU A 39 -6.34 -20.54 -0.98
N MET A 40 -7.22 -20.29 -1.96
CA MET A 40 -8.34 -19.35 -1.83
C MET A 40 -9.33 -19.77 -0.73
N ALA A 41 -9.75 -21.04 -0.72
CA ALA A 41 -10.69 -21.57 0.28
C ALA A 41 -10.12 -21.47 1.70
N LEU A 42 -8.83 -21.80 1.90
CA LEU A 42 -8.17 -21.64 3.19
C LEU A 42 -8.05 -20.18 3.60
N ALA A 43 -7.75 -19.28 2.65
CA ALA A 43 -7.70 -17.86 2.93
C ALA A 43 -9.06 -17.33 3.39
N TRP A 44 -10.15 -17.79 2.77
CA TRP A 44 -11.52 -17.44 3.15
C TRP A 44 -11.93 -17.99 4.50
N VAL A 45 -11.74 -19.29 4.73
CA VAL A 45 -12.10 -19.93 6.01
C VAL A 45 -11.39 -19.27 7.19
N ARG A 46 -10.15 -18.82 7.00
CA ARG A 46 -9.40 -18.05 8.03
C ARG A 46 -9.99 -16.67 8.31
N LYS A 47 -10.89 -16.14 7.46
CA LYS A 47 -11.59 -14.86 7.64
C LYS A 47 -12.94 -14.98 8.32
N LEU A 48 -13.52 -16.18 8.40
CA LEU A 48 -14.84 -16.40 9.03
C LEU A 48 -14.91 -15.92 10.48
N SER A 49 -13.78 -15.82 11.18
CA SER A 49 -13.69 -15.31 12.56
C SER A 49 -13.33 -13.83 12.68
N THR A 50 -13.41 -13.07 11.58
CA THR A 50 -13.01 -11.66 11.52
C THR A 50 -14.16 -10.79 11.00
N PRO A 51 -14.25 -9.50 11.35
CA PRO A 51 -15.31 -8.60 10.86
C PRO A 51 -15.35 -8.45 9.33
N TYR A 52 -14.32 -8.88 8.60
CA TYR A 52 -14.28 -8.80 7.14
C TYR A 52 -15.41 -9.59 6.47
N VAL A 53 -15.89 -10.67 7.08
CA VAL A 53 -17.00 -11.46 6.50
C VAL A 53 -18.38 -10.84 6.74
N GLU A 54 -18.45 -9.77 7.53
CA GLU A 54 -19.66 -8.97 7.71
C GLU A 54 -19.78 -7.88 6.64
N ASP A 55 -18.70 -7.61 5.88
CA ASP A 55 -18.66 -6.59 4.84
C ASP A 55 -19.19 -7.14 3.50
N PRO A 56 -20.35 -6.67 3.02
CA PRO A 56 -20.98 -7.23 1.82
C PRO A 56 -20.14 -7.09 0.55
N VAL A 57 -19.35 -6.01 0.43
CA VAL A 57 -18.47 -5.83 -0.74
C VAL A 57 -17.31 -6.80 -0.67
N PHE A 58 -16.75 -7.01 0.53
CA PHE A 58 -15.67 -7.97 0.74
C PHE A 58 -16.11 -9.38 0.37
N CYS A 59 -17.25 -9.82 0.89
CA CYS A 59 -17.81 -11.15 0.60
C CYS A 59 -18.11 -11.29 -0.90
N LYS A 60 -18.86 -10.34 -1.48
CA LYS A 60 -19.20 -10.35 -2.90
C LYS A 60 -17.95 -10.47 -3.78
N ASN A 61 -16.95 -9.62 -3.54
CA ASN A 61 -15.72 -9.60 -4.30
C ASN A 61 -14.94 -10.92 -4.21
N PHE A 62 -14.88 -11.53 -3.01
CA PHE A 62 -14.24 -12.83 -2.86
C PHE A 62 -14.96 -13.91 -3.65
N PHE A 63 -16.29 -14.00 -3.52
CA PHE A 63 -17.07 -15.02 -4.20
C PHE A 63 -17.10 -14.84 -5.71
N GLU A 64 -17.07 -13.61 -6.23
CA GLU A 64 -16.90 -13.36 -7.66
C GLU A 64 -15.60 -13.97 -8.20
N ASP A 65 -14.47 -13.71 -7.53
CA ASP A 65 -13.17 -14.26 -7.96
C ASP A 65 -13.08 -15.78 -7.74
N PHE A 66 -13.65 -16.28 -6.64
CA PHE A 66 -13.66 -17.72 -6.34
C PHE A 66 -14.56 -18.50 -7.31
N SER A 67 -15.74 -17.97 -7.64
CA SER A 67 -16.62 -18.47 -8.71
C SER A 67 -15.89 -18.60 -10.03
N LYS A 68 -15.17 -17.54 -10.41
CA LYS A 68 -14.39 -17.51 -11.64
C LYS A 68 -13.30 -18.58 -11.64
N GLU A 69 -12.58 -18.75 -10.53
CA GLU A 69 -11.54 -19.78 -10.39
C GLU A 69 -12.12 -21.22 -10.37
N LEU A 70 -13.34 -21.39 -9.87
CA LEU A 70 -14.08 -22.66 -9.94
C LEU A 70 -14.66 -22.94 -11.33
N GLY A 71 -14.75 -21.93 -12.20
CA GLY A 71 -15.44 -22.03 -13.49
C GLY A 71 -16.96 -22.13 -13.37
N ILE A 72 -17.54 -21.59 -12.30
CA ILE A 72 -18.98 -21.62 -12.01
C ILE A 72 -19.45 -20.22 -11.64
N GLU A 73 -20.31 -19.63 -12.47
CA GLU A 73 -20.79 -18.26 -12.27
C GLU A 73 -21.82 -18.13 -11.14
N GLY A 74 -21.77 -17.01 -10.43
CA GLY A 74 -22.81 -16.58 -9.50
C GLY A 74 -22.92 -17.40 -8.21
N LEU A 75 -21.85 -18.02 -7.74
CA LEU A 75 -21.86 -18.68 -6.43
C LEU A 75 -21.81 -17.62 -5.31
N THR A 76 -22.54 -17.91 -4.24
CA THR A 76 -22.46 -17.20 -2.97
C THR A 76 -21.90 -18.13 -1.89
N ASP A 77 -21.75 -17.61 -0.67
CA ASP A 77 -21.41 -18.40 0.51
C ASP A 77 -22.44 -19.52 0.78
N GLU A 78 -23.72 -19.27 0.52
CA GLU A 78 -24.79 -20.25 0.71
C GLU A 78 -24.70 -21.45 -0.25
N ASP A 79 -24.07 -21.27 -1.41
CA ASP A 79 -23.94 -22.31 -2.43
C ASP A 79 -22.76 -23.27 -2.15
N ILE A 80 -21.85 -22.89 -1.26
CA ILE A 80 -20.58 -23.59 -1.02
C ILE A 80 -20.44 -23.99 0.44
N ASP A 81 -20.37 -25.29 0.68
CA ASP A 81 -20.04 -25.85 1.98
C ASP A 81 -18.52 -26.06 2.10
N PHE A 82 -17.92 -25.28 2.99
CA PHE A 82 -16.48 -25.30 3.32
C PHE A 82 -16.14 -26.22 4.50
N SER A 83 -17.05 -27.08 4.99
CA SER A 83 -16.87 -27.87 6.22
C SER A 83 -15.55 -28.63 6.29
N GLU A 84 -15.12 -29.30 5.21
CA GLU A 84 -13.83 -30.01 5.20
C GLU A 84 -12.63 -29.07 5.42
N VAL A 85 -12.69 -27.87 4.84
CA VAL A 85 -11.66 -26.83 4.97
C VAL A 85 -11.69 -26.20 6.37
N VAL A 86 -12.90 -25.97 6.92
CA VAL A 86 -13.12 -25.51 8.30
C VAL A 86 -12.51 -26.53 9.28
N ASP A 87 -12.89 -27.80 9.17
CA ASP A 87 -12.38 -28.88 10.00
C ASP A 87 -10.85 -28.98 9.91
N TYR A 88 -10.28 -28.79 8.72
CA TYR A 88 -8.82 -28.76 8.56
C TYR A 88 -8.18 -27.61 9.36
N VAL A 89 -8.70 -26.39 9.23
CA VAL A 89 -8.19 -25.21 9.94
C VAL A 89 -8.34 -25.37 11.46
N GLU A 90 -9.47 -25.89 11.92
CA GLU A 90 -9.72 -26.15 13.33
C GLU A 90 -8.80 -27.24 13.89
N ARG A 91 -8.59 -28.35 13.16
CA ARG A 91 -7.63 -29.39 13.56
C ARG A 91 -6.21 -28.85 13.69
N GLU A 92 -5.76 -28.02 12.76
CA GLU A 92 -4.42 -27.41 12.84
C GLU A 92 -4.29 -26.44 14.02
N ARG A 93 -5.36 -25.71 14.32
CA ARG A 93 -5.43 -24.85 15.51
C ARG A 93 -5.38 -25.68 16.80
N GLN A 94 -6.21 -26.71 16.92
CA GLN A 94 -6.26 -27.59 18.08
C GLN A 94 -4.93 -28.32 18.30
N LYS A 95 -4.29 -28.82 17.24
CA LYS A 95 -2.93 -29.40 17.32
C LYS A 95 -1.95 -28.39 17.90
N THR A 96 -1.96 -27.15 17.42
CA THR A 96 -1.07 -26.09 17.89
C THR A 96 -1.34 -25.73 19.36
N GLU A 97 -2.62 -25.68 19.76
CA GLU A 97 -3.03 -25.38 21.14
C GLU A 97 -2.62 -26.52 22.10
N ALA A 98 -2.81 -27.78 21.68
CA ALA A 98 -2.49 -28.99 22.44
C ALA A 98 -0.99 -29.26 22.61
N MET A 99 -0.12 -28.67 21.77
CA MET A 99 1.33 -28.80 21.94
C MET A 99 1.78 -28.36 23.34
N SER A 100 2.62 -29.19 23.96
CA SER A 100 3.32 -28.88 25.20
C SER A 100 4.21 -27.64 25.06
N LYS A 101 4.65 -27.08 26.20
CA LYS A 101 5.62 -25.98 26.18
C LYS A 101 6.93 -26.36 25.46
N GLU A 102 7.36 -27.61 25.60
CA GLU A 102 8.58 -28.13 24.97
C GLU A 102 8.42 -28.27 23.45
N GLU A 103 7.30 -28.83 22.98
CA GLU A 103 7.01 -28.94 21.54
C GLU A 103 6.85 -27.56 20.89
N LYS A 104 6.17 -26.61 21.56
CA LYS A 104 6.06 -25.22 21.09
C LYS A 104 7.43 -24.56 20.96
N LYS A 105 8.33 -24.81 21.92
CA LYS A 105 9.72 -24.32 21.89
C LYS A 105 10.49 -24.95 20.72
N ALA A 106 10.44 -26.27 20.57
CA ALA A 106 11.11 -26.99 19.49
C ALA A 106 10.60 -26.55 18.09
N ALA A 107 9.30 -26.41 17.90
CA ALA A 107 8.70 -25.92 16.65
C ALA A 107 9.12 -24.48 16.34
N ARG A 108 9.22 -23.61 17.36
CA ARG A 108 9.71 -22.24 17.19
C ARG A 108 11.19 -22.21 16.81
N GLU A 109 12.02 -23.05 17.43
CA GLU A 109 13.45 -23.16 17.10
C GLU A 109 13.67 -23.70 15.69
N ALA A 110 12.92 -24.72 15.27
CA ALA A 110 12.96 -25.23 13.89
C ALA A 110 12.55 -24.17 12.86
N ARG A 111 11.46 -23.42 13.12
CA ARG A 111 11.03 -22.30 12.26
C ARG A 111 12.08 -21.18 12.22
N LYS A 112 12.70 -20.86 13.35
CA LYS A 112 13.76 -19.86 13.44
C LYS A 112 14.98 -20.28 12.61
N LYS A 113 15.44 -21.53 12.76
CA LYS A 113 16.57 -22.08 11.99
C LYS A 113 16.31 -22.01 10.49
N LYS A 114 15.15 -22.50 10.03
CA LYS A 114 14.76 -22.41 8.61
C LYS A 114 14.72 -20.96 8.11
N ARG A 115 14.21 -20.02 8.93
CA ARG A 115 14.18 -18.59 8.58
C ARG A 115 15.59 -17.98 8.53
N GLU A 116 16.50 -18.39 9.41
CA GLU A 116 17.89 -17.92 9.41
C GLU A 116 18.66 -18.45 8.19
N GLU A 117 18.47 -19.70 7.81
CA GLU A 117 19.01 -20.28 6.57
C GLU A 117 18.52 -19.51 5.33
N LEU A 118 17.22 -19.26 5.25
CA LEU A 118 16.64 -18.47 4.15
C LEU A 118 17.11 -17.00 4.17
N LYS A 119 17.22 -16.37 5.36
CA LYS A 119 17.74 -15.00 5.49
C LYS A 119 19.21 -14.93 5.09
N ALA A 120 20.03 -15.93 5.43
CA ALA A 120 21.43 -15.97 5.03
C ALA A 120 21.58 -16.04 3.50
N HIS A 121 20.61 -16.65 2.80
CA HIS A 121 20.64 -16.74 1.34
C HIS A 121 20.02 -15.51 0.65
N TYR A 122 18.80 -15.11 1.02
CA TYR A 122 18.04 -14.06 0.33
C TYR A 122 18.08 -12.69 1.02
N GLY A 123 18.52 -12.63 2.28
CA GLY A 123 18.39 -11.45 3.13
C GLY A 123 19.55 -10.46 3.05
N THR A 124 20.56 -10.70 2.20
CA THR A 124 21.71 -9.83 2.01
C THR A 124 22.03 -9.61 0.54
N ALA A 125 22.72 -8.50 0.26
CA ALA A 125 23.26 -8.15 -1.04
C ALA A 125 24.68 -7.59 -0.89
N ILE A 126 25.46 -7.59 -1.96
CA ILE A 126 26.72 -6.86 -2.06
C ILE A 126 26.44 -5.58 -2.86
N LEU A 127 26.60 -4.43 -2.22
CA LEU A 127 26.46 -3.10 -2.79
C LEU A 127 27.83 -2.41 -2.78
N ASP A 128 28.39 -2.13 -3.95
CA ASP A 128 29.71 -1.49 -4.11
C ASP A 128 30.81 -2.14 -3.25
N GLY A 129 30.82 -3.48 -3.18
CA GLY A 129 31.76 -4.28 -2.41
C GLY A 129 31.44 -4.42 -0.91
N GLN A 130 30.35 -3.81 -0.42
CA GLN A 130 29.91 -3.93 0.97
C GLN A 130 28.69 -4.84 1.11
N GLU A 131 28.70 -5.73 2.09
CA GLU A 131 27.50 -6.50 2.43
C GLU A 131 26.47 -5.60 3.10
N VAL A 132 25.24 -5.64 2.59
CA VAL A 132 24.10 -4.87 3.08
C VAL A 132 22.88 -5.77 3.23
N GLU A 133 21.98 -5.44 4.14
CA GLU A 133 20.75 -6.22 4.32
C GLU A 133 19.68 -5.87 3.28
N ILE A 134 18.81 -6.83 2.96
CA ILE A 134 17.58 -6.66 2.18
C ILE A 134 16.40 -6.65 3.16
N SER A 135 15.49 -5.67 3.04
CA SER A 135 14.39 -5.51 4.00
C SER A 135 13.39 -6.66 3.95
N ASN A 136 12.66 -6.78 2.84
CA ASN A 136 11.59 -7.78 2.64
C ASN A 136 12.01 -8.72 1.51
N TRP A 137 12.92 -9.64 1.80
CA TRP A 137 13.50 -10.57 0.82
C TRP A 137 12.54 -11.69 0.36
N THR A 138 11.25 -11.61 0.72
CA THR A 138 10.20 -12.54 0.29
C THR A 138 9.20 -11.80 -0.59
N ALA A 139 8.79 -12.42 -1.70
CA ALA A 139 7.66 -11.94 -2.49
C ALA A 139 6.37 -11.98 -1.64
N GLU A 140 5.45 -11.04 -1.90
CA GLU A 140 4.13 -11.03 -1.25
C GLU A 140 3.34 -12.28 -1.70
N PRO A 141 2.90 -13.16 -0.77
CA PRO A 141 2.14 -14.34 -1.15
C PRO A 141 0.74 -13.98 -1.65
N SER A 142 0.11 -14.93 -2.36
CA SER A 142 -1.30 -14.81 -2.73
C SER A 142 -2.17 -14.67 -1.50
N SER A 143 -3.18 -13.80 -1.57
CA SER A 143 -4.06 -13.53 -0.44
C SER A 143 -5.34 -12.85 -0.88
N ILE A 144 -6.31 -12.76 0.03
CA ILE A 144 -7.46 -11.88 -0.16
C ILE A 144 -7.00 -10.44 0.09
N PHE A 145 -7.31 -9.52 -0.83
CA PHE A 145 -6.97 -8.11 -0.68
C PHE A 145 -7.80 -7.49 0.43
N MET A 146 -7.16 -7.06 1.52
CA MET A 146 -7.90 -6.52 2.67
C MET A 146 -8.47 -5.13 2.41
N GLY A 147 -7.80 -4.30 1.60
CA GLY A 147 -8.12 -2.87 1.50
C GLY A 147 -8.00 -2.13 2.84
N ARG A 148 -8.01 -0.79 2.83
CA ARG A 148 -8.23 0.03 4.03
C ARG A 148 -9.48 0.86 3.81
N GLY A 149 -10.27 1.06 4.86
CA GLY A 149 -11.58 1.71 4.77
C GLY A 149 -12.47 1.01 3.73
N GLU A 150 -13.22 1.80 2.96
CA GLU A 150 -14.18 1.33 1.97
C GLU A 150 -13.54 1.06 0.59
N HIS A 151 -12.29 0.60 0.54
CA HIS A 151 -11.60 0.33 -0.72
C HIS A 151 -12.43 -0.61 -1.63
N PRO A 152 -12.68 -0.27 -2.90
CA PRO A 152 -13.63 -1.02 -3.74
C PRO A 152 -13.18 -2.44 -4.05
N LEU A 153 -11.86 -2.66 -4.17
CA LEU A 153 -11.27 -3.99 -4.42
C LEU A 153 -11.13 -4.89 -3.18
N ARG A 154 -11.54 -4.47 -1.97
CA ARG A 154 -11.42 -5.33 -0.77
C ARG A 154 -12.21 -6.64 -0.94
N GLY A 155 -11.64 -7.76 -0.51
CA GLY A 155 -12.22 -9.09 -0.73
C GLY A 155 -11.78 -9.77 -2.03
N ARG A 156 -11.26 -9.01 -3.01
CA ARG A 156 -10.76 -9.60 -4.27
C ARG A 156 -9.53 -10.48 -4.02
N TRP A 157 -9.33 -11.48 -4.87
CA TRP A 157 -8.13 -12.30 -4.85
C TRP A 157 -6.93 -11.53 -5.40
N LYS A 158 -5.91 -11.39 -4.58
CA LYS A 158 -4.63 -10.80 -4.94
C LYS A 158 -3.62 -11.94 -5.13
N GLU A 159 -3.38 -12.29 -6.38
CA GLU A 159 -2.40 -13.33 -6.74
C GLU A 159 -0.97 -12.82 -6.53
N GLY A 160 -0.17 -13.57 -5.76
CA GLY A 160 1.25 -13.28 -5.57
C GLY A 160 2.06 -13.54 -6.86
N PRO A 161 3.22 -12.89 -7.03
CA PRO A 161 4.02 -13.07 -8.22
C PRO A 161 4.70 -14.46 -8.23
N THR A 162 4.90 -14.98 -9.43
CA THR A 162 5.84 -16.07 -9.71
C THR A 162 7.19 -15.49 -10.12
N GLU A 163 8.23 -16.33 -10.24
CA GLU A 163 9.54 -15.91 -10.78
C GLU A 163 9.39 -15.20 -12.14
N LYS A 164 8.50 -15.70 -13.00
CA LYS A 164 8.19 -15.15 -14.34
C LYS A 164 7.56 -13.76 -14.33
N ASP A 165 7.06 -13.31 -13.19
CA ASP A 165 6.49 -11.97 -13.00
C ASP A 165 7.55 -10.97 -12.49
N ILE A 166 8.70 -11.46 -12.01
CA ILE A 166 9.68 -10.67 -11.25
C ILE A 166 10.88 -10.28 -12.11
N THR A 167 11.15 -8.97 -12.13
CA THR A 167 12.38 -8.36 -12.64
C THR A 167 13.41 -8.25 -11.52
N LEU A 168 14.66 -8.66 -11.74
CA LEU A 168 15.77 -8.43 -10.81
C LEU A 168 16.68 -7.27 -11.28
N ASN A 169 17.22 -6.50 -10.32
CA ASN A 169 18.23 -5.46 -10.58
C ASN A 169 19.62 -5.97 -10.17
N LEU A 170 20.43 -6.34 -11.15
CA LEU A 170 21.75 -6.91 -10.93
C LEU A 170 22.79 -6.15 -11.74
N SER A 171 23.96 -5.91 -11.16
CA SER A 171 25.06 -5.34 -11.93
C SER A 171 25.57 -6.36 -12.96
N PRO A 172 26.15 -5.92 -14.10
CA PRO A 172 26.58 -6.82 -15.17
C PRO A 172 27.61 -7.89 -14.75
N ASP A 173 28.32 -7.66 -13.64
CA ASP A 173 29.30 -8.57 -13.04
C ASP A 173 28.73 -9.48 -11.93
N ALA A 174 27.42 -9.41 -11.68
CA ALA A 174 26.74 -10.26 -10.72
C ALA A 174 26.40 -11.63 -11.32
N PRO A 175 26.55 -12.72 -10.56
CA PRO A 175 26.00 -14.01 -10.99
C PRO A 175 24.46 -13.92 -11.03
N VAL A 176 23.86 -14.49 -12.07
CA VAL A 176 22.39 -14.54 -12.20
C VAL A 176 21.86 -15.64 -11.26
N PRO A 177 20.95 -15.32 -10.33
CA PRO A 177 20.34 -16.31 -9.43
C PRO A 177 19.52 -17.35 -10.21
N GLU A 178 19.45 -18.57 -9.69
CA GLU A 178 18.55 -19.60 -10.22
C GLU A 178 17.09 -19.12 -10.16
N GLY A 179 16.30 -19.47 -11.19
CA GLY A 179 14.89 -19.11 -11.30
C GLY A 179 14.50 -18.68 -12.71
N ASP A 180 13.23 -18.80 -13.03
CA ASP A 180 12.66 -18.39 -14.33
C ASP A 180 12.22 -16.92 -14.27
N TRP A 181 13.18 -16.03 -13.98
CA TRP A 181 12.95 -14.60 -13.77
C TRP A 181 12.43 -13.92 -15.04
N LYS A 182 11.49 -12.98 -14.90
CA LYS A 182 10.93 -12.19 -16.02
C LYS A 182 12.01 -11.53 -16.87
N GLU A 183 12.93 -10.84 -16.18
CA GLU A 183 14.03 -10.12 -16.79
C GLU A 183 15.10 -9.79 -15.73
N ILE A 184 16.35 -9.69 -16.18
CA ILE A 184 17.47 -9.17 -15.40
C ILE A 184 17.87 -7.84 -16.02
N VAL A 185 17.86 -6.77 -15.21
CA VAL A 185 18.22 -5.43 -15.66
C VAL A 185 19.30 -4.84 -14.76
N TRP A 186 19.98 -3.81 -15.26
CA TRP A 186 20.88 -3.00 -14.45
C TRP A 186 20.41 -1.54 -14.40
N ASN A 187 19.95 -1.10 -13.23
CA ASN A 187 19.55 0.27 -12.97
C ASN A 187 20.38 0.85 -11.82
N PRO A 188 21.52 1.51 -12.13
CA PRO A 188 22.44 2.04 -11.11
C PRO A 188 21.91 3.27 -10.37
N ASP A 189 20.75 3.82 -10.78
CA ASP A 189 20.11 4.94 -10.11
C ASP A 189 19.14 4.47 -9.01
N CYS A 190 18.86 3.17 -8.94
CA CYS A 190 17.89 2.56 -8.04
C CYS A 190 18.52 1.60 -7.02
N LEU A 191 17.86 1.46 -5.86
CA LEU A 191 18.28 0.56 -4.76
C LEU A 191 17.29 -0.61 -4.55
N TRP A 192 16.38 -0.83 -5.49
CA TRP A 192 15.52 -2.01 -5.45
C TRP A 192 16.30 -3.22 -5.99
N VAL A 193 16.00 -4.37 -5.41
CA VAL A 193 16.59 -5.69 -5.66
C VAL A 193 15.71 -6.45 -6.65
N ALA A 194 14.41 -6.43 -6.42
CA ALA A 194 13.41 -7.04 -7.28
C ALA A 194 12.19 -6.14 -7.40
N LYS A 195 11.46 -6.26 -8.52
CA LYS A 195 10.17 -5.62 -8.71
C LYS A 195 9.22 -6.52 -9.51
N TRP A 196 7.92 -6.33 -9.32
CA TRP A 196 6.88 -6.97 -10.12
C TRP A 196 5.65 -6.06 -10.19
N GLU A 197 4.75 -6.34 -11.12
CA GLU A 197 3.45 -5.67 -11.20
C GLU A 197 2.43 -6.44 -10.38
N ASP A 198 1.71 -5.75 -9.49
CA ASP A 198 0.59 -6.33 -8.76
C ASP A 198 -0.60 -6.53 -9.70
N LYS A 199 -0.97 -7.79 -9.98
CA LYS A 199 -2.01 -8.11 -10.98
C LYS A 199 -3.39 -7.56 -10.65
N LEU A 200 -3.67 -7.26 -9.37
CA LEU A 200 -4.96 -6.73 -8.93
C LEU A 200 -5.05 -5.22 -9.14
N THR A 201 -3.99 -4.48 -8.77
CA THR A 201 -3.99 -3.00 -8.76
C THR A 201 -3.17 -2.37 -9.88
N GLY A 202 -2.44 -3.15 -10.68
CA GLY A 202 -1.47 -2.66 -11.67
C GLY A 202 -0.24 -1.96 -11.09
N LYS A 203 -0.15 -1.81 -9.76
CA LYS A 203 0.92 -1.05 -9.10
C LYS A 203 2.20 -1.87 -9.03
N THR A 204 3.33 -1.25 -9.36
CA THR A 204 4.64 -1.91 -9.21
C THR A 204 5.00 -2.06 -7.73
N LYS A 205 5.32 -3.29 -7.33
CA LYS A 205 5.88 -3.65 -6.03
C LYS A 205 7.39 -3.78 -6.14
N TYR A 206 8.07 -3.54 -5.01
CA TYR A 206 9.53 -3.52 -4.94
C TYR A 206 10.01 -4.21 -3.67
N VAL A 207 11.11 -4.94 -3.80
CA VAL A 207 11.95 -5.33 -2.68
C VAL A 207 13.14 -4.38 -2.66
N TRP A 208 13.33 -3.69 -1.54
CA TRP A 208 14.42 -2.72 -1.37
C TRP A 208 15.51 -3.27 -0.46
N LEU A 209 16.73 -2.77 -0.67
CA LEU A 209 17.77 -2.81 0.37
C LEU A 209 17.23 -2.23 1.68
N SER A 210 17.72 -2.72 2.81
CA SER A 210 17.34 -2.28 4.15
C SER A 210 17.64 -0.80 4.36
N ASP A 211 16.82 -0.12 5.17
CA ASP A 211 17.04 1.28 5.49
C ASP A 211 18.35 1.51 6.27
N SER A 212 18.91 0.47 6.90
CA SER A 212 20.25 0.50 7.50
C SER A 212 21.39 0.68 6.49
N THR A 213 21.12 0.53 5.18
CA THR A 213 22.11 0.72 4.11
C THR A 213 22.67 2.15 4.13
N PRO A 214 24.01 2.35 4.11
CA PRO A 214 24.62 3.68 4.22
C PRO A 214 24.09 4.73 3.22
N ILE A 215 23.87 4.36 1.96
CA ILE A 215 23.32 5.28 0.95
C ILE A 215 21.90 5.74 1.31
N LYS A 216 21.07 4.85 1.85
CA LYS A 216 19.72 5.21 2.33
C LYS A 216 19.79 6.11 3.57
N GLN A 217 20.66 5.81 4.52
CA GLN A 217 20.90 6.65 5.69
C GLN A 217 21.36 8.06 5.30
N ASN A 218 22.25 8.20 4.33
CA ASN A 218 22.67 9.50 3.81
C ASN A 218 21.50 10.27 3.16
N ARG A 219 20.64 9.59 2.40
CA ARG A 219 19.41 10.21 1.85
C ARG A 219 18.45 10.67 2.94
N GLU A 220 18.35 9.92 4.04
CA GLU A 220 17.57 10.33 5.22
C GLU A 220 18.17 11.56 5.91
N ILE A 221 19.50 11.63 6.07
CA ILE A 221 20.19 12.82 6.59
C ILE A 221 19.90 14.04 5.69
N GLU A 222 20.05 13.89 4.36
CA GLU A 222 19.73 14.95 3.40
C GLU A 222 18.28 15.43 3.49
N LYS A 223 17.33 14.50 3.74
CA LYS A 223 15.91 14.83 3.96
C LYS A 223 15.74 15.70 5.20
N TYR A 224 16.40 15.37 6.31
CA TYR A 224 16.34 16.18 7.53
C TYR A 224 17.07 17.52 7.39
N ASP A 225 18.17 17.57 6.65
CA ASP A 225 18.86 18.84 6.36
C ASP A 225 18.00 19.78 5.50
N LYS A 226 17.22 19.23 4.55
CA LYS A 226 16.20 20.03 3.84
C LYS A 226 15.14 20.57 4.80
N ALA A 227 14.66 19.75 5.74
CA ALA A 227 13.70 20.20 6.74
C ALA A 227 14.26 21.32 7.64
N ARG A 228 15.54 21.25 8.02
CA ARG A 228 16.24 22.34 8.74
C ARG A 228 16.28 23.62 7.93
N LYS A 229 16.65 23.54 6.65
CA LYS A 229 16.64 24.70 5.73
C LYS A 229 15.25 25.34 5.62
N VAL A 230 14.18 24.53 5.59
CA VAL A 230 12.79 25.04 5.65
C VAL A 230 12.54 25.76 6.97
N GLY A 231 12.95 25.18 8.10
CA GLY A 231 12.85 25.80 9.43
C GLY A 231 13.54 27.17 9.51
N ASP A 232 14.77 27.27 8.99
CA ASP A 232 15.54 28.52 8.96
C ASP A 232 14.87 29.61 8.12
N ASN A 233 14.12 29.21 7.08
CA ASN A 233 13.45 30.10 6.15
C ASN A 233 11.95 30.27 6.42
N LEU A 234 11.43 29.70 7.51
CA LEU A 234 9.98 29.56 7.73
C LEU A 234 9.25 30.91 7.75
N LYS A 235 9.84 31.95 8.35
CA LYS A 235 9.26 33.31 8.35
C LYS A 235 9.11 33.87 6.94
N LYS A 236 10.13 33.67 6.10
CA LYS A 236 10.12 34.13 4.69
C LYS A 236 9.09 33.35 3.88
N ILE A 237 9.00 32.03 4.08
CA ILE A 237 8.01 31.17 3.43
C ILE A 237 6.59 31.61 3.78
N ARG A 238 6.28 31.78 5.07
CA ARG A 238 4.96 32.24 5.53
C ARG A 238 4.59 33.62 4.99
N LYS A 239 5.56 34.54 4.93
CA LYS A 239 5.36 35.85 4.29
C LYS A 239 5.00 35.70 2.81
N ALA A 240 5.74 34.89 2.06
CA ALA A 240 5.47 34.64 0.64
C ALA A 240 4.10 33.97 0.41
N ILE A 241 3.69 33.05 1.29
CA ILE A 241 2.36 32.45 1.25
C ILE A 241 1.28 33.53 1.40
N LEU A 242 1.39 34.41 2.40
CA LEU A 242 0.41 35.47 2.63
C LEU A 242 0.40 36.54 1.52
N GLU A 243 1.56 36.81 0.90
CA GLU A 243 1.62 37.65 -0.30
C GLU A 243 0.93 36.97 -1.49
N GLY A 244 1.12 35.66 -1.65
CA GLY A 244 0.45 34.85 -2.68
C GLY A 244 -1.08 34.82 -2.54
N ILE A 245 -1.60 34.80 -1.31
CA ILE A 245 -3.04 34.93 -1.02
C ILE A 245 -3.62 36.24 -1.59
N LYS A 246 -2.81 37.30 -1.66
CA LYS A 246 -3.22 38.63 -2.16
C LYS A 246 -2.95 38.81 -3.65
N SER A 247 -2.44 37.78 -4.33
CA SER A 247 -2.10 37.86 -5.74
C SER A 247 -3.34 38.11 -6.62
N PRO A 248 -3.26 38.96 -7.66
CA PRO A 248 -4.33 39.07 -8.65
C PRO A 248 -4.48 37.77 -9.47
N ASP A 249 -3.42 36.97 -9.60
CA ASP A 249 -3.44 35.70 -10.31
C ASP A 249 -4.13 34.61 -9.48
N LYS A 250 -5.23 34.05 -10.01
CA LYS A 250 -6.05 33.02 -9.36
C LYS A 250 -5.26 31.77 -9.01
N ARG A 251 -4.39 31.31 -9.92
CA ARG A 251 -3.62 30.08 -9.71
C ARG A 251 -2.62 30.24 -8.57
N THR A 252 -1.96 31.40 -8.50
CA THR A 252 -1.08 31.77 -7.38
C THR A 252 -1.85 31.79 -6.06
N ARG A 253 -3.07 32.37 -6.02
CA ARG A 253 -3.90 32.34 -4.80
C ARG A 253 -4.26 30.92 -4.36
N LYS A 254 -4.66 30.06 -5.30
CA LYS A 254 -4.95 28.64 -5.04
C LYS A 254 -3.76 27.91 -4.43
N VAL A 255 -2.58 28.01 -5.06
CA VAL A 255 -1.35 27.39 -4.55
C VAL A 255 -1.00 27.94 -3.16
N ALA A 256 -1.09 29.26 -2.96
CA ALA A 256 -0.84 29.88 -1.67
C ALA A 256 -1.82 29.39 -0.58
N ALA A 257 -3.11 29.26 -0.90
CA ALA A 257 -4.11 28.72 0.02
C ALA A 257 -3.84 27.25 0.39
N ALA A 258 -3.47 26.41 -0.58
CA ALA A 258 -3.05 25.03 -0.29
C ALA A 258 -1.81 24.97 0.62
N CYS A 259 -0.77 25.77 0.31
CA CYS A 259 0.42 25.89 1.16
C CYS A 259 0.10 26.38 2.56
N TYR A 260 -0.82 27.35 2.69
CA TYR A 260 -1.26 27.87 3.99
C TYR A 260 -1.94 26.79 4.83
N ILE A 261 -2.85 26.00 4.24
CA ILE A 261 -3.52 24.88 4.93
C ILE A 261 -2.47 23.85 5.39
N ILE A 262 -1.52 23.49 4.52
CA ILE A 262 -0.45 22.53 4.84
C ILE A 262 0.40 23.03 6.02
N ASP A 263 0.91 24.26 5.99
CA ASP A 263 1.72 24.83 7.08
C ASP A 263 0.93 24.98 8.38
N LYS A 264 -0.35 25.39 8.30
CA LYS A 264 -1.14 25.72 9.49
C LYS A 264 -1.59 24.48 10.26
N ILE A 265 -1.98 23.40 9.58
CA ILE A 265 -2.58 22.22 10.21
C ILE A 265 -1.86 20.89 9.90
N ASN A 266 -0.69 20.95 9.23
CA ASN A 266 0.15 19.82 8.86
C ASN A 266 -0.59 18.78 7.99
N MET A 267 -1.44 19.26 7.07
CA MET A 267 -2.16 18.39 6.14
C MET A 267 -1.20 17.83 5.09
N ARG A 268 -1.43 16.58 4.64
CA ARG A 268 -0.72 16.04 3.47
C ARG A 268 -1.19 16.78 2.21
N VAL A 269 -0.31 16.88 1.21
CA VAL A 269 -0.61 17.60 -0.03
C VAL A 269 -1.85 17.06 -0.74
N GLY A 270 -2.02 15.74 -0.80
CA GLY A 270 -3.10 15.09 -1.55
C GLY A 270 -2.72 14.92 -3.02
N ASP A 271 -2.93 13.73 -3.55
CA ASP A 271 -2.81 13.44 -4.98
C ASP A 271 -4.18 12.98 -5.47
N GLU A 272 -4.46 13.15 -6.76
CA GLU A 272 -5.67 12.63 -7.40
C GLU A 272 -5.73 11.10 -7.25
N LYS A 273 -6.96 10.58 -7.20
CA LYS A 273 -7.25 9.17 -6.96
C LYS A 273 -8.00 8.58 -8.13
N ASP A 274 -7.64 7.35 -8.48
CA ASP A 274 -8.39 6.54 -9.44
C ASP A 274 -9.67 5.97 -8.77
N GLU A 275 -10.67 5.61 -9.57
CA GLU A 275 -11.95 5.06 -9.10
C GLU A 275 -11.81 3.76 -8.28
N ASP A 276 -10.71 3.02 -8.47
CA ASP A 276 -10.42 1.77 -7.78
C ASP A 276 -9.69 1.96 -6.43
N GLU A 277 -9.47 3.21 -5.99
CA GLU A 277 -8.89 3.54 -4.69
C GLU A 277 -9.94 3.93 -3.63
N ALA A 278 -9.53 3.90 -2.36
CA ALA A 278 -10.37 4.42 -1.27
C ALA A 278 -10.50 5.95 -1.37
N ASP A 279 -11.73 6.47 -1.21
CA ASP A 279 -12.02 7.91 -1.19
C ASP A 279 -11.38 8.58 0.02
N THR A 280 -10.17 9.09 -0.20
CA THR A 280 -9.35 9.75 0.81
C THR A 280 -8.73 11.00 0.22
N VAL A 281 -8.69 12.07 1.01
CA VAL A 281 -8.27 13.39 0.50
C VAL A 281 -7.08 13.96 1.26
N GLY A 282 -6.42 14.92 0.61
CA GLY A 282 -5.42 15.82 1.18
C GLY A 282 -5.69 17.25 0.74
N ALA A 283 -4.76 18.16 0.99
CA ALA A 283 -4.95 19.60 0.83
C ALA A 283 -5.48 19.99 -0.56
N THR A 284 -4.87 19.51 -1.65
CA THR A 284 -5.26 19.85 -3.03
C THR A 284 -6.44 19.05 -3.55
N THR A 285 -6.92 18.03 -2.82
CA THR A 285 -8.08 17.22 -3.20
C THR A 285 -9.28 17.44 -2.25
N LEU A 286 -9.23 18.51 -1.44
CA LEU A 286 -10.36 18.92 -0.61
C LEU A 286 -11.58 19.25 -1.47
N ARG A 287 -12.75 18.98 -0.91
CA ARG A 287 -14.07 19.18 -1.51
C ARG A 287 -14.91 20.06 -0.60
N PRO A 288 -15.94 20.75 -1.11
CA PRO A 288 -16.81 21.60 -0.30
C PRO A 288 -17.34 20.92 0.96
N GLU A 289 -17.74 19.64 0.89
CA GLU A 289 -18.28 18.93 2.06
C GLU A 289 -17.28 18.70 3.19
N HIS A 290 -15.96 18.81 2.91
CA HIS A 290 -14.91 18.58 3.90
C HIS A 290 -14.60 19.80 4.77
N ILE A 291 -15.17 20.97 4.46
CA ILE A 291 -14.80 22.24 5.07
C ILE A 291 -16.04 22.97 5.58
N LYS A 292 -15.99 23.36 6.85
CA LYS A 292 -16.98 24.27 7.45
C LYS A 292 -16.29 25.54 7.93
N ILE A 293 -16.86 26.70 7.60
CA ILE A 293 -16.35 28.01 8.00
C ILE A 293 -17.39 28.68 8.91
N ASP A 294 -16.98 29.03 10.13
CA ASP A 294 -17.78 29.80 11.10
C ASP A 294 -16.98 31.02 11.57
N GLY A 295 -17.36 32.21 11.09
CA GLY A 295 -16.54 33.41 11.24
C GLY A 295 -15.15 33.22 10.63
N ASN A 296 -14.11 33.22 11.47
CA ASN A 296 -12.71 32.96 11.12
C ASN A 296 -12.21 31.56 11.52
N LYS A 297 -13.08 30.74 12.10
CA LYS A 297 -12.81 29.35 12.47
C LYS A 297 -13.12 28.45 11.28
N VAL A 298 -12.16 27.61 10.91
CA VAL A 298 -12.31 26.60 9.85
C VAL A 298 -12.20 25.22 10.47
N THR A 299 -13.20 24.39 10.22
CA THR A 299 -13.23 22.97 10.59
C THR A 299 -13.04 22.14 9.34
N PHE A 300 -12.08 21.23 9.37
CA PHE A 300 -11.84 20.22 8.35
C PHE A 300 -12.29 18.86 8.88
N HIS A 301 -13.18 18.19 8.15
CA HIS A 301 -13.68 16.86 8.49
C HIS A 301 -13.73 15.95 7.25
N PHE A 302 -12.88 14.92 7.20
CA PHE A 302 -12.77 14.01 6.07
C PHE A 302 -11.99 12.74 6.43
N LEU A 303 -11.91 11.78 5.50
CA LEU A 303 -11.01 10.62 5.61
C LEU A 303 -9.68 10.90 4.90
N GLY A 304 -8.57 10.88 5.65
CA GLY A 304 -7.23 11.07 5.11
C GLY A 304 -6.57 9.77 4.68
N LYS A 305 -5.23 9.80 4.49
CA LYS A 305 -4.42 8.62 4.19
C LYS A 305 -4.80 7.44 5.11
N ASP A 306 -4.94 6.26 4.51
CA ASP A 306 -5.31 5.01 5.18
C ASP A 306 -6.73 5.01 5.77
N SER A 307 -7.60 5.89 5.24
CA SER A 307 -8.99 6.10 5.69
C SER A 307 -9.10 6.49 7.17
N VAL A 308 -8.07 7.16 7.69
CA VAL A 308 -8.07 7.68 9.06
C VAL A 308 -8.87 8.98 9.09
N GLU A 309 -9.84 9.06 9.99
CA GLU A 309 -10.63 10.25 10.22
C GLU A 309 -9.75 11.44 10.59
N TRP A 310 -9.94 12.53 9.86
CA TRP A 310 -9.35 13.84 10.11
C TRP A 310 -10.45 14.78 10.56
N HIS A 311 -10.40 15.20 11.82
CA HIS A 311 -11.25 16.26 12.36
C HIS A 311 -10.36 17.29 13.05
N LYS A 312 -10.16 18.45 12.41
CA LYS A 312 -9.30 19.53 12.92
C LYS A 312 -9.93 20.89 12.74
N GLU A 313 -9.66 21.76 13.70
CA GLU A 313 -10.12 23.14 13.69
C GLU A 313 -8.95 24.10 13.79
N ALA A 314 -9.01 25.22 13.09
CA ALA A 314 -8.02 26.28 13.17
C ALA A 314 -8.63 27.64 12.85
N VAL A 315 -8.06 28.70 13.43
CA VAL A 315 -8.42 30.08 13.13
C VAL A 315 -7.53 30.61 12.01
N PHE A 316 -8.16 31.11 10.95
CA PHE A 316 -7.49 31.65 9.77
C PHE A 316 -7.72 33.17 9.66
N PRO A 317 -6.77 33.95 9.10
CA PRO A 317 -6.96 35.36 8.79
C PRO A 317 -8.10 35.57 7.79
N ASP A 318 -8.77 36.72 7.87
CA ASP A 318 -9.92 37.06 7.02
C ASP A 318 -9.59 37.00 5.53
N GLU A 319 -8.37 37.41 5.13
CA GLU A 319 -7.92 37.30 3.74
C GLU A 319 -7.84 35.85 3.23
N VAL A 320 -7.50 34.90 4.09
CA VAL A 320 -7.45 33.48 3.75
C VAL A 320 -8.85 32.88 3.73
N ILE A 321 -9.71 33.28 4.67
CA ILE A 321 -11.13 32.89 4.70
C ILE A 321 -11.84 33.33 3.42
N ALA A 322 -11.60 34.56 2.97
CA ALA A 322 -12.19 35.09 1.74
C ALA A 322 -11.80 34.24 0.52
N VAL A 323 -10.51 33.91 0.38
CA VAL A 323 -10.04 33.01 -0.69
C VAL A 323 -10.66 31.62 -0.54
N LEU A 324 -10.73 31.05 0.68
CA LEU A 324 -11.31 29.73 0.88
C LEU A 324 -12.80 29.67 0.51
N ARG A 325 -13.56 30.74 0.78
CA ARG A 325 -14.95 30.88 0.32
C ARG A 325 -15.06 30.96 -1.20
N GLU A 326 -14.22 31.78 -1.85
CA GLU A 326 -14.12 31.85 -3.32
C GLU A 326 -13.86 30.45 -3.91
N LEU A 327 -12.94 29.67 -3.32
CA LEU A 327 -12.62 28.32 -3.78
C LEU A 327 -13.75 27.30 -3.57
N ILE A 328 -14.53 27.43 -2.50
CA ILE A 328 -15.69 26.58 -2.25
C ILE A 328 -16.81 26.89 -3.26
N GLU A 329 -17.06 28.17 -3.54
CA GLU A 329 -18.06 28.60 -4.53
C GLU A 329 -17.65 28.24 -5.97
N GLU A 330 -16.37 28.33 -6.28
CA GLU A 330 -15.80 27.98 -7.59
C GLU A 330 -15.43 26.50 -7.73
N ALA A 331 -15.82 25.64 -6.77
CA ALA A 331 -15.51 24.22 -6.83
C ALA A 331 -16.08 23.61 -8.12
N LYS A 332 -15.23 22.88 -8.86
CA LYS A 332 -15.59 22.25 -10.14
C LYS A 332 -15.37 20.75 -10.06
N GLN A 333 -16.11 20.02 -10.87
CA GLN A 333 -15.90 18.57 -11.06
C GLN A 333 -14.44 18.29 -11.36
N SER A 334 -13.89 17.34 -10.63
CA SER A 334 -12.57 16.77 -10.84
C SER A 334 -12.68 15.47 -11.65
N PRO A 335 -11.58 14.83 -12.05
CA PRO A 335 -11.60 13.53 -12.74
C PRO A 335 -12.37 12.42 -12.00
N ASP A 336 -12.57 12.54 -10.69
CA ASP A 336 -13.37 11.61 -9.86
C ASP A 336 -14.88 11.96 -9.81
N ASP A 337 -15.35 12.83 -10.70
CA ASP A 337 -16.72 13.39 -10.78
C ASP A 337 -17.21 14.13 -9.51
N LYS A 338 -16.35 14.34 -8.52
CA LYS A 338 -16.67 15.12 -7.31
C LYS A 338 -16.10 16.54 -7.39
N PRO A 339 -16.82 17.55 -6.86
CA PRO A 339 -16.34 18.92 -6.91
C PRO A 339 -15.14 19.13 -5.98
N GLN A 340 -14.00 19.58 -6.52
CA GLN A 340 -12.81 19.92 -5.75
C GLN A 340 -12.59 21.43 -5.68
N ILE A 341 -12.24 21.92 -4.49
CA ILE A 341 -12.07 23.37 -4.24
C ILE A 341 -10.79 23.93 -4.86
N PHE A 342 -9.80 23.08 -5.15
CA PHE A 342 -8.54 23.50 -5.73
C PHE A 342 -8.47 23.39 -7.26
N SER A 343 -9.57 23.01 -7.94
CA SER A 343 -9.59 23.06 -9.42
C SER A 343 -8.44 22.28 -10.06
N ASP A 344 -8.12 22.53 -11.31
CA ASP A 344 -6.77 22.67 -11.91
C ASP A 344 -5.45 22.79 -11.08
N VAL A 345 -5.42 22.80 -9.74
CA VAL A 345 -4.22 22.82 -8.88
C VAL A 345 -4.03 21.51 -8.11
N GLY A 346 -3.19 20.61 -8.64
CA GLY A 346 -2.71 19.42 -7.91
C GLY A 346 -1.35 19.58 -7.22
N SER A 347 -0.89 18.50 -6.58
CA SER A 347 0.37 18.44 -5.81
C SER A 347 1.61 18.90 -6.58
N ARG A 348 1.68 18.63 -7.90
CA ARG A 348 2.78 19.09 -8.77
C ARG A 348 2.95 20.61 -8.77
N HIS A 349 1.87 21.37 -8.61
CA HIS A 349 1.92 22.84 -8.59
C HIS A 349 2.31 23.38 -7.22
N VAL A 350 1.97 22.66 -6.15
CA VAL A 350 2.40 22.99 -4.78
C VAL A 350 3.88 22.69 -4.58
N ASN A 351 4.40 21.66 -5.26
CA ASN A 351 5.80 21.22 -5.14
C ASN A 351 6.78 21.90 -6.12
N ALA A 352 6.27 22.59 -7.15
CA ALA A 352 7.07 23.32 -8.14
C ALA A 352 7.46 24.71 -7.60
#